data_AF-A0AAV4VMC8-F1
#
_entry.id   AF-A0AAV4VMC8-F1
#
_cell.length_a   1.000
_cell.length_b   1.000
_cell.length_c   1.000
_cell.angle_alpha   90.00
_cell.angle_beta   90.00
_cell.angle_gamma   90.00
#
_symmetry.space_group_name_H-M   'P 1'
#
loop_
_entity.id
_entity.type
_entity.pdbx_description
1 polymer ?
#
loop_
_entity_poly.entity_id
_entity_poly.type
_entity_poly.pdbx_seq_one_letter_code
_entity_poly.pdbx_strand_id
1 'polypeptide(L)'
;MEMLSRFVQYLQHVIHIGLYRHMLLDEEFVWADKSELDLTFWDSNEPNDENEQCVELKTEDMRWNDINCNEKRGFICSIKKARGFSIGALVGVIICVLFVAVLIGAVVYYFRLCDRGYERVKGPSRHLSLQPA
;
A
#
# COMPACT_ATOMS: atom_id res chain seq x y z
N MET A 1 -2.81 -6.70 -14.07
CA MET A 1 -3.24 -8.11 -14.16
C MET A 1 -3.19 -8.66 -15.58
N GLU A 2 -3.28 -7.82 -16.63
CA GLU A 2 -3.24 -8.28 -18.03
C GLU A 2 -1.93 -8.98 -18.48
N MET A 3 -0.80 -8.66 -17.85
CA MET A 3 0.48 -9.32 -18.18
C MET A 3 0.48 -10.79 -17.73
N LEU A 4 -0.16 -11.08 -16.59
CA LEU A 4 -0.31 -12.44 -16.08
C LEU A 4 -1.30 -13.24 -16.93
N SER A 5 -2.45 -12.65 -17.30
CA SER A 5 -3.41 -13.35 -18.15
C SER A 5 -2.82 -13.69 -19.53
N ARG A 6 -2.07 -12.77 -20.16
CA ARG A 6 -1.41 -13.04 -21.45
C ARG A 6 -0.33 -14.11 -21.38
N PHE A 7 0.50 -14.10 -20.33
CA PHE A 7 1.54 -15.11 -20.13
C PHE A 7 0.94 -16.50 -19.91
N VAL A 8 -0.10 -16.56 -19.08
CA VAL A 8 -0.72 -17.81 -18.66
C VAL A 8 -1.64 -18.39 -19.74
N GLN A 9 -2.40 -17.56 -20.47
CA GLN A 9 -3.26 -17.99 -21.58
C GLN A 9 -2.49 -18.66 -22.71
N TYR A 10 -1.25 -18.26 -22.96
CA TYR A 10 -0.43 -18.84 -24.04
C TYR A 10 -0.07 -20.31 -23.80
N LEU A 11 -0.05 -20.76 -22.54
CA LEU A 11 0.38 -22.10 -22.18
C LEU A 11 -0.70 -23.17 -22.44
N GLN A 12 -1.99 -22.81 -22.61
CA GLN A 12 -3.11 -23.76 -22.80
C GLN A 12 -3.09 -24.93 -21.78
N HIS A 13 -2.68 -24.66 -20.54
CA HIS A 13 -2.47 -25.66 -19.50
C HIS A 13 -3.27 -25.30 -18.27
N VAL A 14 -3.89 -26.28 -17.62
CA VAL A 14 -4.38 -26.14 -16.25
C VAL A 14 -3.21 -26.12 -15.28
N ILE A 15 -3.26 -25.22 -14.30
CA ILE A 15 -2.16 -24.96 -13.37
C ILE A 15 -2.67 -24.86 -11.94
N HIS A 16 -1.93 -25.43 -11.01
CA HIS A 16 -2.21 -25.31 -9.58
C HIS A 16 -2.02 -23.86 -9.12
N ILE A 17 -2.98 -23.39 -8.33
CA ILE A 17 -2.90 -22.14 -7.59
C ILE A 17 -2.80 -22.43 -6.08
N GLY A 18 -2.50 -21.39 -5.30
CA GLY A 18 -2.31 -21.54 -3.85
C GLY A 18 -3.60 -21.67 -3.02
N LEU A 19 -4.76 -21.84 -3.65
CA LEU A 19 -6.04 -22.01 -2.95
C LEU A 19 -6.25 -23.51 -2.67
N TYR A 20 -6.69 -23.85 -1.46
CA TYR A 20 -6.97 -25.23 -1.09
C TYR A 20 -8.10 -25.32 -0.06
N ARG A 21 -8.81 -26.45 -0.03
CA ARG A 21 -9.89 -26.76 0.91
C ARG A 21 -9.29 -27.19 2.24
N HIS A 22 -9.65 -26.52 3.32
CA HIS A 22 -9.16 -26.83 4.66
C HIS A 22 -10.12 -27.81 5.36
N MET A 23 -9.77 -29.10 5.44
CA MET A 23 -10.66 -30.14 6.01
C MET A 23 -11.09 -29.89 7.46
N LEU A 24 -10.33 -29.12 8.24
CA LEU A 24 -10.59 -28.91 9.66
C LEU A 24 -11.48 -27.69 9.94
N LEU A 25 -11.81 -26.89 8.92
CA LEU A 25 -12.54 -25.63 9.03
C LEU A 25 -13.78 -25.69 8.14
N ASP A 26 -14.75 -26.55 8.47
CA ASP A 26 -16.06 -26.63 7.80
C ASP A 26 -16.00 -26.54 6.26
N GLU A 27 -14.98 -27.18 5.65
CA GLU A 27 -14.75 -27.20 4.20
C GLU A 27 -14.48 -25.84 3.53
N GLU A 28 -13.96 -24.87 4.28
CA GLU A 28 -13.62 -23.54 3.76
C GLU A 28 -12.36 -23.57 2.87
N PHE A 29 -12.41 -22.82 1.76
CA PHE A 29 -11.25 -22.60 0.90
C PHE A 29 -10.38 -21.48 1.43
N VAL A 30 -9.07 -21.73 1.56
CA VAL A 30 -8.10 -20.76 2.12
C VAL A 30 -6.86 -20.65 1.25
N TRP A 31 -6.29 -19.45 1.19
CA TRP A 31 -5.01 -19.24 0.50
C TRP A 31 -3.84 -19.72 1.34
N ALA A 32 -2.86 -20.38 0.70
CA ALA A 32 -1.63 -20.85 1.36
C ALA A 32 -0.79 -19.71 1.98
N ASP A 33 -0.92 -18.47 1.49
CA ASP A 33 -0.24 -17.29 2.02
C ASP A 33 -1.04 -16.57 3.13
N LYS A 34 -2.20 -17.13 3.52
CA LYS A 34 -3.12 -16.61 4.53
C LYS A 34 -3.74 -15.25 4.18
N SER A 35 -3.75 -14.88 2.90
CA SER A 35 -4.57 -13.76 2.44
C SER A 35 -6.06 -14.09 2.57
N GLU A 36 -6.88 -13.05 2.72
CA GLU A 36 -8.34 -13.18 2.80
C GLU A 36 -8.90 -13.60 1.42
N LEU A 37 -9.89 -14.50 1.42
CA LEU A 37 -10.59 -14.94 0.22
C LEU A 37 -11.82 -14.06 0.00
N ASP A 38 -11.66 -12.95 -0.72
CA ASP A 38 -12.76 -12.00 -0.94
C ASP A 38 -13.62 -12.34 -2.16
N LEU A 39 -13.02 -12.94 -3.19
CA LEU A 39 -13.66 -13.22 -4.47
C LEU A 39 -13.29 -14.61 -4.96
N THR A 40 -14.27 -15.28 -5.55
CA THR A 40 -14.12 -16.61 -6.14
C THR A 40 -14.45 -16.59 -7.63
N PHE A 41 -13.69 -17.34 -8.43
CA PHE A 41 -13.88 -17.44 -9.88
C PHE A 41 -14.09 -18.90 -10.32
N TRP A 42 -14.87 -19.65 -9.55
CA TRP A 42 -15.25 -21.02 -9.90
C TRP A 42 -15.83 -21.13 -11.30
N ASP A 43 -15.50 -22.23 -11.98
CA ASP A 43 -16.15 -22.65 -13.20
C ASP A 43 -17.58 -23.14 -12.89
N SER A 44 -18.37 -23.34 -13.93
CA SER A 44 -19.74 -23.82 -13.81
C SER A 44 -19.76 -25.19 -13.15
N ASN A 45 -20.53 -25.31 -12.07
CA ASN A 45 -20.66 -26.49 -11.21
C ASN A 45 -19.47 -26.78 -10.29
N GLU A 46 -18.47 -25.90 -10.22
CA GLU A 46 -17.36 -26.03 -9.27
C GLU A 46 -17.61 -25.17 -8.01
N PRO A 47 -17.08 -25.57 -6.84
CA PRO A 47 -16.36 -26.82 -6.56
C PRO A 47 -17.31 -28.04 -6.50
N ASN A 48 -16.89 -29.20 -7.01
CA ASN A 48 -17.79 -30.34 -7.25
C ASN A 48 -17.51 -31.62 -6.44
N ASP A 49 -16.34 -31.76 -5.80
CA ASP A 49 -15.96 -32.97 -5.04
C ASP A 49 -15.23 -32.61 -3.74
N GLU A 50 -15.77 -33.02 -2.59
CA GLU A 50 -15.19 -32.77 -1.27
C GLU A 50 -13.83 -33.48 -1.06
N ASN A 51 -13.54 -34.53 -1.84
CA ASN A 51 -12.24 -35.21 -1.84
C ASN A 51 -11.18 -34.46 -2.67
N GLU A 52 -11.59 -33.44 -3.41
CA GLU A 52 -10.73 -32.57 -4.21
C GLU A 52 -10.41 -31.29 -3.43
N GLN A 53 -9.16 -31.23 -2.99
CA GLN A 53 -8.75 -30.23 -1.99
C GLN A 53 -7.82 -29.16 -2.53
N CYS A 54 -7.25 -29.37 -3.71
CA CYS A 54 -6.42 -28.38 -4.37
C CYS A 54 -7.24 -27.67 -5.43
N VAL A 55 -6.78 -26.52 -5.89
CA VAL A 55 -7.48 -25.75 -6.91
C VAL A 55 -6.55 -25.53 -8.09
N GLU A 56 -7.07 -25.80 -9.29
CA GLU A 56 -6.43 -25.44 -10.54
C GLU A 56 -7.15 -24.30 -11.25
N LEU A 57 -6.38 -23.48 -11.97
CA LEU A 57 -6.86 -22.43 -12.85
C LEU A 57 -6.86 -22.96 -14.29
N LYS A 58 -8.04 -22.96 -14.92
CA LYS A 58 -8.24 -23.17 -16.35
C LYS A 58 -7.81 -21.89 -17.07
N THR A 59 -6.72 -21.95 -17.83
CA THR A 59 -6.11 -20.74 -18.41
C THR A 59 -6.85 -20.21 -19.63
N GLU A 60 -7.76 -20.99 -20.21
CA GLU A 60 -8.56 -20.60 -21.37
C GLU A 60 -9.57 -19.50 -21.01
N ASP A 61 -10.30 -19.69 -19.90
CA ASP A 61 -11.39 -18.83 -19.45
C ASP A 61 -11.11 -18.18 -18.08
N MET A 62 -9.97 -18.49 -17.48
CA MET A 62 -9.51 -18.02 -16.17
C MET A 62 -10.43 -18.45 -15.01
N ARG A 63 -11.12 -19.59 -15.16
CA ARG A 63 -12.00 -20.18 -14.14
C ARG A 63 -11.30 -21.23 -13.28
N TRP A 64 -11.85 -21.50 -12.11
CA TRP A 64 -11.27 -22.41 -11.12
C TRP A 64 -11.99 -23.75 -11.09
N ASN A 65 -11.24 -24.81 -10.81
CA ASN A 65 -11.70 -26.17 -10.61
C ASN A 65 -11.06 -26.69 -9.32
N ASP A 66 -11.81 -27.29 -8.41
CA ASP A 66 -11.18 -28.15 -7.40
C ASP A 66 -10.61 -29.40 -8.09
N ILE A 67 -9.55 -29.96 -7.53
CA ILE A 67 -8.87 -31.12 -8.09
C ILE A 67 -8.18 -31.90 -6.98
N ASN A 68 -8.03 -33.22 -7.18
CA ASN A 68 -7.20 -34.04 -6.31
C ASN A 68 -5.76 -33.49 -6.27
N CYS A 69 -5.25 -33.23 -5.06
CA CYS A 69 -3.90 -32.69 -4.87
C CYS A 69 -2.76 -33.56 -5.41
N ASN A 70 -3.01 -34.85 -5.68
CA ASN A 70 -2.02 -35.76 -6.26
C ASN A 70 -1.85 -35.58 -7.78
N GLU A 71 -2.74 -34.81 -8.42
CA GLU A 71 -2.65 -34.52 -9.85
C GLU A 71 -1.43 -33.64 -10.16
N LYS A 72 -0.63 -34.08 -11.14
CA LYS A 72 0.60 -33.40 -11.53
C LYS A 72 0.29 -32.25 -12.49
N ARG A 73 0.29 -31.01 -11.99
CA ARG A 73 0.21 -29.79 -12.80
C ARG A 73 1.43 -28.90 -12.59
N GLY A 74 1.64 -27.97 -13.52
CA GLY A 74 2.47 -26.80 -13.25
C GLY A 74 1.83 -25.91 -12.17
N PHE A 75 2.58 -24.99 -11.58
CA PHE A 75 2.07 -24.10 -10.52
C PHE A 75 2.54 -22.66 -10.72
N ILE A 76 1.79 -21.71 -10.17
CA ILE A 76 2.18 -20.29 -10.12
C ILE A 76 2.49 -19.87 -8.69
N CYS A 77 3.61 -19.16 -8.53
CA CYS A 77 3.98 -18.52 -7.26
C CYS A 77 3.54 -17.07 -7.22
N SER A 78 3.07 -16.62 -6.05
CA SER A 78 2.89 -15.21 -5.72
C SER A 78 3.95 -14.76 -4.72
N ILE A 79 4.50 -13.56 -4.92
CA ILE A 79 5.45 -12.94 -3.99
C ILE A 79 4.95 -11.53 -3.69
N LYS A 80 4.82 -11.20 -2.41
CA LYS A 80 4.49 -9.84 -1.99
C LYS A 80 5.58 -8.90 -2.49
N LYS A 81 5.21 -7.93 -3.33
CA LYS A 81 6.14 -6.91 -3.80
C LYS A 81 6.71 -6.20 -2.58
N ALA A 82 8.03 -6.25 -2.43
CA ALA A 82 8.69 -5.48 -1.39
C ALA A 82 8.28 -4.01 -1.53
N ARG A 83 7.90 -3.36 -0.42
CA ARG A 83 7.66 -1.92 -0.40
C ARG A 83 9.01 -1.20 -0.59
N GLY A 84 9.42 -1.05 -1.84
CA GLY A 84 10.55 -0.23 -2.21
C GLY A 84 10.22 1.24 -1.93
N PHE A 85 11.21 1.99 -1.45
CA PHE A 85 11.05 3.42 -1.23
C PHE A 85 10.89 4.12 -2.59
N SER A 86 9.70 4.68 -2.85
CA SER A 86 9.45 5.39 -4.09
C SER A 86 10.27 6.68 -4.11
N ILE A 87 11.01 6.93 -5.20
CA ILE A 87 11.73 8.19 -5.42
C ILE A 87 10.76 9.38 -5.30
N GLY A 88 9.49 9.21 -5.70
CA GLY A 88 8.46 10.24 -5.52
C GLY A 88 8.18 10.57 -4.05
N ALA A 89 8.24 9.57 -3.15
CA ALA A 89 8.08 9.81 -1.72
C ALA A 89 9.27 10.60 -1.13
N LEU A 90 10.49 10.27 -1.56
CA LEU A 90 11.70 11.02 -1.20
C LEU A 90 11.63 12.49 -1.59
N VAL A 91 11.33 12.73 -2.87
CA VAL A 91 11.24 14.08 -3.43
C VAL A 91 10.13 14.87 -2.72
N GLY A 92 8.98 14.25 -2.46
CA GLY A 92 7.90 14.86 -1.70
C GLY A 92 8.32 15.28 -0.28
N VAL A 93 9.01 14.41 0.45
CA VAL A 93 9.50 14.73 1.81
C VAL A 93 10.49 15.89 1.78
N ILE A 94 11.45 15.89 0.85
CA ILE A 94 12.44 16.98 0.72
C ILE A 94 11.74 18.30 0.43
N ILE A 95 10.79 18.33 -0.52
CA ILE A 95 10.03 19.55 -0.85
C ILE A 95 9.25 20.05 0.37
N CYS A 96 8.58 19.16 1.11
CA CYS A 96 7.86 19.53 2.34
C CYS A 96 8.80 20.13 3.39
N VAL A 97 9.96 19.52 3.62
CA VAL A 97 10.94 20.03 4.60
C VAL A 97 11.47 21.41 4.20
N LEU A 98 11.81 21.60 2.93
CA LEU A 98 12.27 22.88 2.41
C LEU A 98 11.20 23.97 2.55
N PHE A 99 9.94 23.64 2.22
CA PHE A 99 8.82 24.57 2.36
C PHE A 99 8.60 24.97 3.82
N VAL A 100 8.59 24.01 4.74
CA VAL A 100 8.46 24.27 6.18
C VAL A 100 9.62 25.14 6.70
N ALA A 101 10.85 24.87 6.29
CA ALA A 101 12.02 25.66 6.68
C ALA A 101 11.91 27.12 6.19
N VAL A 102 11.43 27.34 4.96
CA VAL A 102 11.20 28.68 4.41
C VAL A 102 10.11 29.42 5.19
N LEU A 103 9.01 28.74 5.53
CA LEU A 103 7.93 29.34 6.31
C LEU A 103 8.40 29.74 7.72
N ILE A 104 9.14 28.87 8.40
CA ILE A 104 9.72 29.18 9.72
C ILE A 104 10.67 30.37 9.60
N GLY A 105 11.54 30.38 8.59
CA GLY A 105 12.46 31.49 8.33
C GLY A 105 11.74 32.81 8.09
N ALA A 106 10.67 32.81 7.28
CA ALA A 106 9.85 33.98 7.02
C ALA A 106 9.19 34.49 8.32
N VAL A 107 8.58 33.60 9.10
CA VAL A 107 7.94 33.96 10.38
C VAL A 107 8.96 34.59 11.35
N VAL A 108 10.12 33.96 11.53
CA VAL A 108 11.20 34.51 12.36
C VAL A 108 11.66 35.88 11.83
N TYR A 109 11.80 36.02 10.51
CA TYR A 109 12.18 37.28 9.88
C TYR A 109 11.14 38.39 10.14
N TYR A 110 9.85 38.09 10.02
CA TYR A 110 8.75 39.02 10.33
C TYR A 110 8.78 39.46 11.80
N PHE A 111 8.93 38.52 12.73
CA PHE A 111 9.06 38.86 14.16
C PHE A 111 10.28 39.75 14.43
N ARG A 112 11.43 39.45 13.83
CA ARG A 112 12.65 40.29 13.95
C ARG A 112 12.49 41.68 13.32
N LEU A 113 11.68 41.83 12.28
CA LEU A 113 11.35 43.15 11.73
C LEU A 113 10.43 43.92 12.66
N CYS A 114 9.46 43.25 13.28
CA CYS A 114 8.57 43.84 14.27
C CYS A 114 9.37 44.37 15.47
N ASP A 115 10.31 43.58 16.01
CA ASP A 115 11.20 44.02 17.09
C ASP A 115 12.02 45.26 16.70
N ARG A 116 12.60 45.27 15.49
CA ARG A 116 13.35 46.43 14.97
C ARG A 116 12.47 47.67 14.78
N GLY A 117 11.20 47.49 14.41
CA GLY A 117 10.22 48.57 14.31
C GLY A 117 9.80 49.09 15.69
N TYR A 118 9.59 48.18 16.64
CA TYR A 118 9.24 48.49 18.03
C TYR A 118 10.33 49.30 18.73
N GLU A 119 11.60 48.90 18.62
CA GLU A 119 12.75 49.66 19.13
C GLU A 119 12.86 51.05 18.51
N ARG A 120 12.51 51.20 17.23
CA ARG A 120 12.52 52.50 16.54
C ARG A 120 11.40 53.44 17.02
N VAL A 121 10.24 52.89 17.41
CA VAL A 121 9.11 53.66 17.97
C VAL A 121 9.34 54.01 19.44
N LYS A 122 9.96 53.11 20.20
CA LYS A 122 10.17 53.23 21.65
C LYS A 122 11.44 54.02 22.04
N GLY A 123 11.86 54.96 21.18
CA GLY A 123 13.08 55.77 21.33
C GLY A 123 13.36 56.23 22.77
N PRO A 124 14.63 56.50 23.13
CA PRO A 124 15.13 56.50 24.50
C PRO A 124 14.22 57.24 25.47
N SER A 125 13.81 56.55 26.54
CA SER A 125 12.93 57.09 27.57
C SER A 125 13.53 58.39 28.12
N ARG A 126 12.90 59.53 27.82
CA ARG A 126 13.20 60.78 28.53
C ARG A 126 12.77 60.58 29.98
N HIS A 127 13.75 60.45 30.87
CA HIS A 127 13.57 60.60 32.31
C HIS A 127 12.85 61.94 32.56
N LEU A 128 11.55 61.88 32.85
CA LEU A 128 10.79 63.03 33.31
C LEU A 128 11.19 63.29 34.76
N SER A 129 12.20 64.12 34.97
CA SER A 129 12.56 64.64 36.28
C SER A 129 11.45 65.56 36.77
N LEU A 130 10.62 65.06 37.69
CA LEU A 130 9.73 65.87 38.53
C LEU A 130 10.60 66.83 39.35
N GLN A 131 10.51 68.13 39.09
CA GLN A 131 10.93 69.16 40.05
C GLN A 131 9.74 69.48 40.97
N PRO A 132 9.93 69.49 42.30
CA PRO A 132 8.89 69.93 43.22
C PRO A 132 8.80 71.48 43.24
N ALA A 133 7.60 71.94 43.60
CA ALA A 133 7.15 73.33 43.64
C ALA A 133 7.87 74.20 44.68
#